data_AF-A0A0M3KCK4-F1
#
_entry.id   AF-A0A0M3KCK4-F1
#
_cell.length_a   1.000
_cell.length_b   1.000
_cell.length_c   1.000
_cell.angle_alpha   90.00
_cell.angle_beta   90.00
_cell.angle_gamma   90.00
#
_symmetry.space_group_name_H-M   'P 1'
#
loop_
_entity.id
_entity.type
_entity.pdbx_description
1 polymer ?
#
loop_
_entity_poly.entity_id
_entity_poly.type
_entity_poly.pdbx_seq_one_letter_code
_entity_poly.pdbx_strand_id
1 'polypeptide(L)'
;MSDCDEGIRSEENNQQRPIHNCAIQMYIYLLCRLCNLFETEAINKQKNQAYATTAKRGRKVLFEHGDDEFMDRWVMDRERIVTVIQRLLSLTATDSEGKTRRAAVKFLWAPAIVCSNFMRTVKEVAYKFLENPEFGKSSGREWLRTIFEYLRVICINFDEFQKIGSKLVGLMKKLEYLSSNSLTHSPFVDAIEACSVNYDMDPLFMAILTSFSRLTPSDFSKTDVSARPFALFITSLAEKKPRLLNRHIVNIAFFLSNDPVTLRSAVLTAFVEIIVEVYKGNLPEGSHRRARDRLLLRLQDHIMDVNAVVRSRALQLWTRLARCAQIPLVFIHNGLIRDISSRLLDKSIYVRKNAAVFLATFLEFNPFGPTLCADELAKELSRLQTERIQLKKSNPEYDSVKAAMNEWSTVQNQMLKCIENAISEFESEQQMSSNKQQKVSVDDDERTERESGTSSSDGVFTASDSSKELFNQLNDSGMEVDDVKNVSVDLNNLLNNIPNEQFVICFILILKMMDVIIQLLHKNDSRRVAAKLFTQAVILNRIPFERYIFCYELIGFR
;
A
#
# COMPACT_ATOMS: atom_id res chain seq x y z
N MET A 1 -10.38 30.52 -60.09
CA MET A 1 -8.95 30.16 -60.34
C MET A 1 -8.29 29.57 -59.09
N SER A 2 -8.53 30.09 -57.88
CA SER A 2 -8.03 29.49 -56.62
C SER A 2 -8.50 28.06 -56.36
N ASP A 3 -9.81 27.79 -56.47
CA ASP A 3 -10.38 26.47 -56.13
C ASP A 3 -9.99 25.34 -57.11
N CYS A 4 -9.76 25.67 -58.39
CA CYS A 4 -9.27 24.69 -59.37
C CYS A 4 -7.81 24.31 -59.10
N ASP A 5 -6.99 25.26 -58.64
CA ASP A 5 -5.57 25.05 -58.34
C ASP A 5 -5.39 24.24 -57.03
N GLU A 6 -6.27 24.45 -56.05
CA GLU A 6 -6.33 23.60 -54.84
C GLU A 6 -6.82 22.18 -55.13
N GLY A 7 -7.79 22.02 -56.04
CA GLY A 7 -8.28 20.71 -56.49
C GLY A 7 -7.19 19.87 -57.18
N ILE A 8 -6.42 20.48 -58.07
CA ILE A 8 -5.31 19.82 -58.79
C ILE A 8 -4.18 19.45 -57.82
N ARG A 9 -3.80 20.36 -56.91
CA ARG A 9 -2.80 20.07 -55.87
C ARG A 9 -3.25 18.96 -54.91
N SER A 10 -4.54 18.89 -54.60
CA SER A 10 -5.15 17.83 -53.80
C SER A 10 -5.00 16.46 -54.47
N GLU A 11 -5.30 16.35 -55.77
CA GLU A 11 -5.15 15.11 -56.52
C GLU A 11 -3.69 14.68 -56.66
N GLU A 12 -2.78 15.60 -56.97
CA GLU A 12 -1.34 15.33 -57.04
C GLU A 12 -0.79 14.85 -55.68
N ASN A 13 -1.16 15.52 -54.59
CA ASN A 13 -0.77 15.12 -53.24
C ASN A 13 -1.28 13.72 -52.88
N ASN A 14 -2.49 13.36 -53.30
CA ASN A 14 -3.06 12.04 -53.07
C ASN A 14 -2.33 10.94 -53.87
N GLN A 15 -1.78 11.25 -55.05
CA GLN A 15 -0.94 10.32 -55.82
C GLN A 15 0.49 10.21 -55.28
N GLN A 16 1.08 11.32 -54.82
CA GLN A 16 2.46 11.34 -54.30
C GLN A 16 2.58 10.74 -52.88
N ARG A 17 1.55 10.89 -52.05
CA ARG A 17 1.51 10.37 -50.67
C ARG A 17 1.92 8.90 -50.54
N PRO A 18 1.33 7.93 -51.29
CA PRO A 18 1.74 6.52 -51.19
C PRO A 18 3.19 6.28 -51.64
N ILE A 19 3.69 7.05 -52.62
CA ILE A 19 5.09 6.98 -53.08
C ILE A 19 6.04 7.40 -51.95
N HIS A 20 5.76 8.54 -51.32
CA HIS A 20 6.54 9.01 -50.16
C HIS A 20 6.44 8.06 -48.97
N ASN A 21 5.26 7.48 -48.72
CA ASN A 21 5.05 6.48 -47.68
C ASN A 21 5.86 5.19 -47.92
N CYS A 22 6.01 4.76 -49.17
CA CYS A 22 6.86 3.62 -49.53
C CYS A 22 8.34 3.98 -49.36
N ALA A 23 8.76 5.11 -49.92
CA ALA A 23 10.15 5.57 -49.88
C ALA A 23 10.67 5.75 -48.45
N ILE A 24 9.89 6.41 -47.58
CA ILE A 24 10.28 6.61 -46.17
C ILE A 24 10.45 5.28 -45.43
N GLN A 25 9.58 4.30 -45.69
CA GLN A 25 9.70 2.97 -45.08
C GLN A 25 10.97 2.26 -45.57
N MET A 26 11.26 2.32 -46.86
CA MET A 26 12.48 1.73 -47.44
C MET A 26 13.75 2.40 -46.88
N TYR A 27 13.80 3.72 -46.86
CA TYR A 27 14.97 4.46 -46.36
C TYR A 27 15.21 4.22 -44.87
N ILE A 28 14.16 4.28 -44.04
CA ILE A 28 14.28 4.02 -42.61
C ILE A 28 14.65 2.57 -42.33
N TYR A 29 14.08 1.63 -43.08
CA TYR A 29 14.45 0.23 -42.97
C TYR A 29 15.93 0.01 -43.27
N LEU A 30 16.42 0.52 -44.41
CA LEU A 30 17.82 0.38 -44.80
C LEU A 30 18.75 1.05 -43.78
N LEU A 31 18.43 2.27 -43.36
CA LEU A 31 19.24 3.05 -42.43
C LEU A 31 19.34 2.38 -41.06
N CYS A 32 18.21 1.95 -40.48
CA CYS A 32 18.20 1.22 -39.21
C CYS A 32 18.90 -0.15 -39.33
N ARG A 33 18.78 -0.83 -40.48
CA ARG A 33 19.46 -2.11 -40.71
C ARG A 33 20.97 -1.93 -40.77
N LEU A 34 21.46 -0.92 -41.49
CA LEU A 34 22.88 -0.56 -41.54
C LEU A 34 23.39 -0.18 -40.15
N CYS A 35 22.63 0.61 -39.39
CA CYS A 35 22.99 0.94 -38.01
C CYS A 35 23.16 -0.29 -37.14
N ASN A 36 22.25 -1.25 -37.24
CA ASN A 36 22.34 -2.48 -36.47
C ASN A 36 23.58 -3.30 -36.83
N LEU A 37 23.97 -3.34 -38.12
CA LEU A 37 25.17 -4.02 -38.57
C LEU A 37 26.44 -3.33 -38.05
N PHE A 38 26.55 -2.01 -38.24
CA PHE A 38 27.72 -1.24 -37.80
C PHE A 38 27.84 -1.20 -36.28
N GLU A 39 26.75 -1.07 -35.53
CA GLU A 39 26.80 -1.12 -34.06
C GLU A 39 27.21 -2.52 -33.58
N THR A 40 26.76 -3.59 -34.24
CA THR A 40 27.21 -4.96 -33.91
C THR A 40 28.71 -5.11 -34.13
N GLU A 41 29.22 -4.60 -35.25
CA GLU A 41 30.64 -4.64 -35.55
C GLU A 41 31.45 -3.79 -34.55
N ALA A 42 30.99 -2.59 -34.22
CA ALA A 42 31.61 -1.73 -33.21
C ALA A 42 31.68 -2.41 -31.83
N ILE A 43 30.58 -3.03 -31.37
CA ILE A 43 30.54 -3.78 -30.10
C ILE A 43 31.51 -4.96 -30.14
N ASN A 44 31.56 -5.71 -31.26
CA ASN A 44 32.46 -6.85 -31.41
C ASN A 44 33.93 -6.43 -31.37
N LYS A 45 34.28 -5.33 -32.05
CA LYS A 45 35.62 -4.74 -32.00
C LYS A 45 35.98 -4.33 -30.56
N GLN A 46 35.11 -3.59 -29.87
CA GLN A 46 35.33 -3.22 -28.46
C GLN A 46 35.52 -4.43 -27.53
N LYS A 47 34.75 -5.51 -27.71
CA LYS A 47 34.92 -6.75 -26.94
C LYS A 47 36.27 -7.41 -27.21
N ASN A 48 36.65 -7.54 -28.48
CA ASN A 48 37.95 -8.12 -28.87
C ASN A 48 39.13 -7.33 -28.27
N GLN A 49 39.01 -6.00 -28.20
CA GLN A 49 40.00 -5.14 -27.54
C GLN A 49 40.09 -5.41 -26.03
N ALA A 50 38.95 -5.55 -25.35
CA ALA A 50 38.92 -5.90 -23.93
C ALA A 50 39.58 -7.26 -23.68
N TYR A 51 39.30 -8.28 -24.50
CA TYR A 51 39.96 -9.59 -24.39
C TYR A 51 41.47 -9.51 -24.63
N ALA A 52 41.91 -8.78 -25.66
CA ALA A 52 43.33 -8.65 -26.01
C ALA A 52 44.14 -7.92 -24.92
N THR A 53 43.57 -6.88 -24.31
CA THR A 53 44.20 -6.14 -23.19
C THR A 53 44.25 -6.96 -21.90
N THR A 54 43.28 -7.84 -21.66
CA THR A 54 43.27 -8.72 -20.48
C THR A 54 44.24 -9.90 -20.65
N ALA A 55 44.42 -10.42 -21.87
CA ALA A 55 45.31 -11.54 -22.18
C ALA A 55 46.80 -11.17 -22.27
N LYS A 56 47.13 -9.90 -22.53
CA LYS A 56 48.51 -9.40 -22.61
C LYS A 56 48.73 -8.26 -21.62
N ARG A 57 48.96 -8.59 -20.34
CA ARG A 57 49.49 -7.63 -19.36
C ARG A 57 50.84 -7.09 -19.87
N GLY A 58 50.86 -5.88 -20.45
CA GLY A 58 52.07 -5.09 -20.63
C GLY A 58 52.41 -4.57 -22.03
N ARG A 59 51.68 -4.88 -23.10
CA ARG A 59 51.95 -4.29 -24.43
C ARG A 59 50.67 -3.76 -25.07
N LYS A 60 50.62 -2.43 -25.27
CA LYS A 60 49.55 -1.74 -26.01
C LYS A 60 49.46 -2.41 -27.39
N VAL A 61 48.38 -3.13 -27.67
CA VAL A 61 48.14 -3.69 -29.01
C VAL A 61 47.98 -2.48 -29.93
N LEU A 62 48.91 -2.31 -30.87
CA LEU A 62 48.73 -1.32 -31.94
C LEU A 62 47.63 -1.85 -32.86
N PHE A 63 46.59 -1.06 -33.08
CA PHE A 63 45.59 -1.32 -34.10
C PHE A 63 46.21 -1.24 -35.49
N GLU A 64 45.58 -1.92 -36.43
CA GLU A 64 45.66 -1.50 -37.83
C GLU A 64 44.95 -0.14 -37.94
N HIS A 65 45.57 0.82 -38.63
CA HIS A 65 45.12 2.22 -38.71
C HIS A 65 43.63 2.38 -39.11
N GLY A 66 43.06 1.42 -39.85
CA GLY A 66 41.67 1.47 -40.32
C GLY A 66 40.61 1.15 -39.26
N ASP A 67 40.95 0.47 -38.16
CA ASP A 67 39.97 0.11 -37.13
C ASP A 67 39.61 1.31 -36.22
N ASP A 68 40.61 2.13 -35.88
CA ASP A 68 40.39 3.37 -35.11
C ASP A 68 39.61 4.38 -35.96
N GLU A 69 39.92 4.52 -37.25
CA GLU A 69 39.20 5.40 -38.18
C GLU A 69 37.72 5.00 -38.34
N PHE A 70 37.43 3.70 -38.43
CA PHE A 70 36.04 3.21 -38.46
C PHE A 70 35.28 3.58 -37.18
N MET A 71 35.87 3.34 -36.01
CA MET A 71 35.21 3.61 -34.73
C MET A 71 34.92 5.09 -34.55
N ASP A 72 35.90 5.95 -34.84
CA ASP A 72 35.75 7.41 -34.73
C ASP A 72 34.65 7.93 -35.68
N ARG A 73 34.65 7.44 -36.93
CA ARG A 73 33.62 7.79 -37.92
C ARG A 73 32.24 7.30 -37.48
N TRP A 74 32.15 6.05 -37.01
CA TRP A 74 30.88 5.46 -36.58
C TRP A 74 30.26 6.21 -35.39
N VAL A 75 31.07 6.66 -34.44
CA VAL A 75 30.59 7.47 -33.31
C VAL A 75 29.93 8.77 -33.78
N MET A 76 30.49 9.43 -34.80
CA MET A 76 29.88 10.63 -35.39
C MET A 76 28.62 10.31 -36.19
N ASP A 77 28.65 9.24 -36.99
CA ASP A 77 27.55 8.89 -37.89
C ASP A 77 26.33 8.36 -37.14
N ARG A 78 26.51 7.55 -36.09
CA ARG A 78 25.38 7.03 -35.30
C ARG A 78 24.55 8.15 -34.66
N GLU A 79 25.20 9.20 -34.18
CA GLU A 79 24.53 10.36 -33.59
C GLU A 79 23.77 11.19 -34.64
N ARG A 80 24.39 11.41 -35.80
CA ARG A 80 23.75 12.08 -36.94
C ARG A 80 22.53 11.32 -37.41
N ILE A 81 22.62 10.00 -37.52
CA ILE A 81 21.52 9.14 -37.96
C ILE A 81 20.35 9.23 -36.98
N VAL A 82 20.60 9.08 -35.67
CA VAL A 82 19.56 9.24 -34.65
C VAL A 82 18.91 10.63 -34.75
N THR A 83 19.70 11.68 -34.91
CA THR A 83 19.21 13.05 -35.05
C THR A 83 18.31 13.22 -36.28
N VAL A 84 18.69 12.67 -37.44
CA VAL A 84 17.89 12.73 -38.67
C VAL A 84 16.57 12.00 -38.51
N ILE A 85 16.58 10.79 -37.94
CA ILE A 85 15.35 10.03 -37.71
C ILE A 85 14.48 10.74 -36.66
N GLN A 86 15.07 11.31 -35.62
CA GLN A 86 14.36 12.08 -34.61
C GLN A 86 13.64 13.29 -35.23
N ARG A 87 14.32 14.03 -36.11
CA ARG A 87 13.73 15.17 -36.85
C ARG A 87 12.55 14.71 -37.71
N LEU A 88 12.70 13.61 -38.44
CA LEU A 88 11.63 13.01 -39.25
C LEU A 88 10.39 12.66 -38.41
N LEU A 89 10.60 12.02 -37.26
CA LEU A 89 9.53 11.65 -36.34
C LEU A 89 8.91 12.83 -35.59
N SER A 90 9.61 13.97 -35.57
CA SER A 90 9.19 15.22 -34.92
C SER A 90 8.58 16.23 -35.89
N LEU A 91 8.45 15.90 -37.18
CA LEU A 91 7.88 16.81 -38.18
C LEU A 91 6.55 17.36 -37.70
N THR A 92 6.36 18.66 -37.94
CA THR A 92 5.10 19.36 -37.66
C THR A 92 4.51 19.87 -38.97
N ALA A 93 3.19 19.89 -39.04
CA ALA A 93 2.47 20.45 -40.18
C ALA A 93 1.28 21.24 -39.66
N THR A 94 0.95 22.34 -40.31
CA THR A 94 -0.28 23.10 -40.06
C THR A 94 -1.41 22.49 -40.86
N ASP A 95 -2.52 22.14 -40.21
CA ASP A 95 -3.72 21.72 -40.94
C ASP A 95 -4.47 22.92 -41.54
N SER A 96 -5.52 22.64 -42.32
CA SER A 96 -6.39 23.64 -42.94
C SER A 96 -7.12 24.53 -41.92
N GLU A 97 -7.17 24.13 -40.64
CA GLU A 97 -7.74 24.90 -39.53
C GLU A 97 -6.69 25.77 -38.83
N GLY A 98 -5.44 25.81 -39.33
CA GLY A 98 -4.33 26.57 -38.76
C GLY A 98 -3.71 25.93 -37.51
N LYS A 99 -4.08 24.70 -37.17
CA LYS A 99 -3.58 23.99 -36.00
C LYS A 99 -2.33 23.19 -36.32
N THR A 100 -1.27 23.39 -35.52
CA THR A 100 -0.03 22.61 -35.65
C THR A 100 -0.23 21.17 -35.19
N ARG A 101 -0.13 20.23 -36.12
CA ARG A 101 -0.14 18.79 -35.89
C ARG A 101 1.28 18.29 -35.69
N ARG A 102 1.54 17.71 -34.52
CA ARG A 102 2.78 16.98 -34.24
C ARG A 102 2.79 15.61 -34.92
N ALA A 103 3.99 15.09 -35.17
CA ALA A 103 4.21 13.81 -35.82
C ALA A 103 3.60 13.75 -37.23
N ALA A 104 3.77 14.83 -38.00
CA ALA A 104 3.14 15.01 -39.31
C ALA A 104 3.45 13.87 -40.28
N VAL A 105 4.58 13.19 -40.10
CA VAL A 105 4.93 11.97 -40.84
C VAL A 105 3.81 10.93 -40.86
N LYS A 106 3.00 10.82 -39.79
CA LYS A 106 1.88 9.85 -39.70
C LYS A 106 0.82 10.06 -40.78
N PHE A 107 0.69 11.28 -41.31
CA PHE A 107 -0.26 11.58 -42.37
C PHE A 107 0.14 11.00 -43.71
N LEU A 108 1.36 10.47 -43.87
CA LEU A 108 1.71 9.67 -45.04
C LEU A 108 0.93 8.35 -45.09
N TRP A 109 0.47 7.81 -43.96
CA TRP A 109 -0.38 6.62 -43.91
C TRP A 109 -1.85 6.98 -44.05
N ALA A 110 -2.62 6.14 -44.75
CA ALA A 110 -4.08 6.25 -44.88
C ALA A 110 -4.74 4.96 -44.34
N PRO A 111 -5.42 4.98 -43.17
CA PRO A 111 -5.58 6.09 -42.22
C PRO A 111 -4.26 6.50 -41.55
N ALA A 112 -4.23 7.63 -40.84
CA ALA A 112 -3.03 8.25 -40.22
C ALA A 112 -2.48 7.48 -39.00
N ILE A 113 -2.31 6.17 -39.17
CA ILE A 113 -1.84 5.19 -38.21
C ILE A 113 -0.58 4.57 -38.81
N VAL A 114 0.54 4.78 -38.13
CA VAL A 114 1.83 4.24 -38.58
C VAL A 114 1.84 2.73 -38.44
N CYS A 115 2.33 2.03 -39.46
CA CYS A 115 2.38 0.57 -39.43
C CYS A 115 3.32 0.06 -38.33
N SER A 116 2.95 -1.07 -37.71
CA SER A 116 3.70 -1.65 -36.58
C SER A 116 5.13 -2.04 -36.95
N ASN A 117 5.37 -2.42 -38.22
CA ASN A 117 6.69 -2.80 -38.70
C ASN A 117 7.65 -1.61 -38.74
N PHE A 118 7.21 -0.45 -39.26
CA PHE A 118 7.99 0.78 -39.23
C PHE A 118 8.35 1.15 -37.80
N MET A 119 7.35 1.15 -36.90
CA MET A 119 7.59 1.50 -35.49
C MET A 119 8.50 0.50 -34.78
N ARG A 120 8.45 -0.79 -35.14
CA ARG A 120 9.40 -1.81 -34.66
C ARG A 120 10.81 -1.45 -35.09
N THR A 121 11.05 -1.20 -36.38
CA THR A 121 12.37 -0.90 -36.93
C THR A 121 13.00 0.34 -36.29
N VAL A 122 12.22 1.40 -36.14
CA VAL A 122 12.63 2.65 -35.48
C VAL A 122 13.02 2.40 -34.01
N LYS A 123 12.25 1.60 -33.26
CA LYS A 123 12.60 1.31 -31.86
C LYS A 123 13.79 0.35 -31.72
N GLU A 124 13.93 -0.62 -32.63
CA GLU A 124 15.00 -1.61 -32.59
C GLU A 124 16.39 -0.99 -32.68
N VAL A 125 16.55 0.11 -33.43
CA VAL A 125 17.85 0.80 -33.50
C VAL A 125 18.26 1.36 -32.14
N ALA A 126 17.32 1.95 -31.39
CA ALA A 126 17.58 2.44 -30.04
C ALA A 126 17.95 1.31 -29.09
N TYR A 127 17.21 0.19 -29.13
CA TYR A 127 17.51 -0.97 -28.31
C TYR A 127 18.87 -1.58 -28.64
N LYS A 128 19.26 -1.56 -29.91
CA LYS A 128 20.57 -2.04 -30.34
C LYS A 128 21.69 -1.16 -29.81
N PHE A 129 21.52 0.16 -29.87
CA PHE A 129 22.49 1.07 -29.28
C PHE A 129 22.65 0.85 -27.78
N LEU A 130 21.55 0.61 -27.03
CA LEU A 130 21.58 0.33 -25.59
C LEU A 130 22.39 -0.92 -25.19
N GLU A 131 22.74 -1.80 -26.14
CA GLU A 131 23.62 -2.95 -25.90
C GLU A 131 25.10 -2.57 -25.70
N ASN A 132 25.48 -1.32 -25.99
CA ASN A 132 26.85 -0.88 -25.91
C ASN A 132 27.34 -0.84 -24.44
N PRO A 133 28.44 -1.54 -24.09
CA PRO A 133 28.93 -1.59 -22.72
C PRO A 133 29.52 -0.27 -22.22
N GLU A 134 29.75 0.72 -23.09
CA GLU A 134 30.30 2.03 -22.72
C GLU A 134 29.43 2.80 -21.71
N PHE A 135 28.13 2.50 -21.64
CA PHE A 135 27.18 3.14 -20.71
C PHE A 135 27.37 2.76 -19.25
N GLY A 136 28.17 1.74 -18.95
CA GLY A 136 28.64 1.48 -17.58
C GLY A 136 29.63 2.53 -17.07
N LYS A 137 30.13 3.42 -17.95
CA LYS A 137 31.13 4.45 -17.65
C LYS A 137 30.55 5.85 -17.82
N SER A 138 31.22 6.83 -17.22
CA SER A 138 30.83 8.24 -17.31
C SER A 138 30.86 8.81 -18.73
N SER A 139 31.73 8.28 -19.59
CA SER A 139 31.89 8.70 -21.00
C SER A 139 30.66 8.41 -21.85
N GLY A 140 29.90 7.35 -21.54
CA GLY A 140 28.70 6.97 -22.28
C GLY A 140 27.44 7.77 -21.93
N ARG A 141 27.49 8.66 -20.92
CA ARG A 141 26.29 9.34 -20.41
C ARG A 141 25.62 10.25 -21.43
N GLU A 142 26.40 11.03 -22.18
CA GLU A 142 25.83 11.94 -23.19
C GLU A 142 25.18 11.15 -24.33
N TRP A 143 25.85 10.10 -24.83
CA TRP A 143 25.26 9.25 -25.86
C TRP A 143 23.99 8.54 -25.36
N LEU A 144 23.98 8.06 -24.12
CA LEU A 144 22.79 7.47 -23.51
C LEU A 144 21.63 8.46 -23.45
N ARG A 145 21.91 9.72 -23.09
CA ARG A 145 20.92 10.80 -23.12
C ARG A 145 20.34 10.99 -24.51
N THR A 146 21.17 11.07 -25.56
CA THR A 146 20.70 11.21 -26.95
C THR A 146 19.78 10.05 -27.37
N ILE A 147 20.10 8.82 -26.98
CA ILE A 147 19.22 7.66 -27.23
C ILE A 147 17.87 7.82 -26.52
N PHE A 148 17.84 8.32 -25.28
CA PHE A 148 16.60 8.55 -24.55
C PHE A 148 15.82 9.79 -25.04
N GLU A 149 16.47 10.80 -25.61
CA GLU A 149 15.82 11.91 -26.32
C GLU A 149 15.12 11.43 -27.59
N TYR A 150 15.76 10.51 -28.32
CA TYR A 150 15.15 9.82 -29.44
C TYR A 150 13.94 8.97 -29.02
N LEU A 151 14.09 8.15 -27.98
CA LEU A 151 12.98 7.37 -27.42
C LEU A 151 11.84 8.27 -26.89
N ARG A 152 12.15 9.44 -26.32
CA ARG A 152 11.16 10.43 -25.88
C ARG A 152 10.26 10.87 -27.03
N VAL A 153 10.83 11.18 -28.20
CA VAL A 153 10.03 11.53 -29.39
C VAL A 153 9.10 10.38 -29.77
N ILE A 154 9.60 9.14 -29.78
CA ILE A 154 8.78 7.97 -30.11
C ILE A 154 7.64 7.78 -29.11
N CYS A 155 7.94 7.86 -27.81
CA CYS A 155 6.97 7.75 -26.73
C CYS A 155 5.84 8.77 -26.86
N ILE A 156 6.18 10.05 -27.00
CA ILE A 156 5.20 11.16 -26.98
C ILE A 156 4.40 11.21 -28.28
N ASN A 157 5.05 11.08 -29.43
CA ASN A 157 4.40 11.30 -30.73
C ASN A 157 3.58 10.11 -31.21
N PHE A 158 3.89 8.89 -30.73
CA PHE A 158 3.28 7.65 -31.19
C PHE A 158 2.67 6.79 -30.07
N ASP A 159 2.63 7.28 -28.83
CA ASP A 159 2.03 6.60 -27.67
C ASP A 159 2.64 5.21 -27.40
N GLU A 160 3.97 5.14 -27.42
CA GLU A 160 4.72 3.87 -27.32
C GLU A 160 5.30 3.60 -25.92
N PHE A 161 4.89 4.37 -24.91
CA PHE A 161 5.41 4.28 -23.53
C PHE A 161 5.39 2.87 -22.95
N GLN A 162 4.25 2.16 -23.07
CA GLN A 162 4.10 0.81 -22.51
C GLN A 162 5.02 -0.22 -23.17
N LYS A 163 5.10 -0.20 -24.51
CA LYS A 163 5.94 -1.15 -25.26
C LYS A 163 7.42 -0.88 -25.01
N ILE A 164 7.82 0.39 -24.94
CA ILE A 164 9.20 0.78 -24.64
C ILE A 164 9.55 0.42 -23.19
N GLY A 165 8.69 0.74 -22.21
CA GLY A 165 8.92 0.42 -20.80
C GLY A 165 9.11 -1.09 -20.59
N SER A 166 8.24 -1.92 -21.15
CA SER A 166 8.36 -3.38 -21.07
C SER A 166 9.65 -3.90 -21.72
N LYS A 167 10.05 -3.35 -22.87
CA LYS A 167 11.29 -3.74 -23.53
C LYS A 167 12.53 -3.32 -22.73
N LEU A 168 12.54 -2.15 -22.12
CA LEU A 168 13.63 -1.69 -21.26
C LEU A 168 13.83 -2.62 -20.06
N VAL A 169 12.74 -3.07 -19.41
CA VAL A 169 12.81 -4.10 -18.35
C VAL A 169 13.39 -5.41 -18.88
N GLY A 170 13.00 -5.83 -20.08
CA GLY A 170 13.58 -7.00 -20.74
C GLY A 170 15.08 -6.85 -21.07
N LEU A 171 15.53 -5.64 -21.43
CA LEU A 171 16.93 -5.32 -21.66
C LEU A 171 17.72 -5.30 -20.33
N MET A 172 17.15 -4.76 -19.26
CA MET A 172 17.78 -4.75 -17.93
C MET A 172 18.15 -6.16 -17.44
N LYS A 173 17.42 -7.21 -17.86
CA LYS A 173 17.76 -8.61 -17.56
C LYS A 173 19.03 -9.11 -18.26
N LYS A 174 19.43 -8.49 -19.38
CA LYS A 174 20.48 -8.99 -20.29
C LYS A 174 21.73 -8.10 -20.32
N LEU A 175 21.59 -6.81 -20.02
CA LEU A 175 22.67 -5.84 -20.14
C LEU A 175 23.59 -5.92 -18.91
N GLU A 176 24.73 -6.58 -19.06
CA GLU A 176 25.69 -6.83 -17.99
C GLU A 176 26.25 -5.55 -17.36
N TYR A 177 26.47 -4.48 -18.15
CA TYR A 177 27.04 -3.24 -17.64
C TYR A 177 26.16 -2.57 -16.56
N LEU A 178 24.83 -2.79 -16.59
CA LEU A 178 23.91 -2.29 -15.57
C LEU A 178 24.07 -3.00 -14.22
N SER A 179 24.72 -4.18 -14.23
CA SER A 179 25.01 -4.97 -13.04
C SER A 179 26.38 -4.66 -12.44
N SER A 180 27.13 -3.72 -13.02
CA SER A 180 28.45 -3.35 -12.51
C SER A 180 28.39 -2.83 -11.07
N ASN A 181 29.35 -3.26 -10.26
CA ASN A 181 29.50 -2.78 -8.88
C ASN A 181 29.92 -1.31 -8.80
N SER A 182 30.46 -0.75 -9.88
CA SER A 182 30.83 0.68 -9.96
C SER A 182 29.63 1.60 -10.01
N LEU A 183 28.45 1.10 -10.42
CA LEU A 183 27.25 1.92 -10.53
C LEU A 183 26.59 2.10 -9.17
N THR A 184 26.39 3.35 -8.75
CA THR A 184 25.63 3.71 -7.54
C THR A 184 24.20 4.15 -7.85
N HIS A 185 23.96 4.63 -9.08
CA HIS A 185 22.64 5.02 -9.58
C HIS A 185 22.34 4.32 -10.90
N SER A 186 21.05 4.27 -11.27
CA SER A 186 20.60 3.70 -12.52
C SER A 186 20.86 4.63 -13.70
N PRO A 187 21.67 4.24 -14.70
CA PRO A 187 21.91 5.05 -15.90
C PRO A 187 20.62 5.37 -16.66
N PHE A 188 19.64 4.46 -16.63
CA PHE A 188 18.35 4.69 -17.29
C PHE A 188 17.52 5.74 -16.58
N VAL A 189 17.48 5.75 -15.24
CA VAL A 189 16.76 6.80 -14.50
C VAL A 189 17.39 8.16 -14.79
N ASP A 190 18.72 8.24 -14.77
CA ASP A 190 19.45 9.48 -15.05
C ASP A 190 19.20 9.99 -16.47
N ALA A 191 19.24 9.12 -17.48
CA ALA A 191 19.02 9.52 -18.87
C ALA A 191 17.56 9.91 -19.16
N ILE A 192 16.57 9.19 -18.60
CA ILE A 192 15.16 9.54 -18.76
C ILE A 192 14.85 10.88 -18.08
N GLU A 193 15.44 11.14 -16.92
CA GLU A 193 15.28 12.41 -16.23
C GLU A 193 15.95 13.56 -16.99
N ALA A 194 17.17 13.35 -17.49
CA ALA A 194 17.90 14.35 -18.27
C ALA A 194 17.21 14.74 -19.58
N CYS A 195 16.46 13.82 -20.21
CA CYS A 195 15.73 14.12 -21.44
C CYS A 195 14.28 14.63 -21.21
N SER A 196 13.77 14.58 -19.98
CA SER A 196 12.38 14.95 -19.71
C SER A 196 12.20 16.46 -19.65
N VAL A 197 11.13 16.96 -20.24
CA VAL A 197 10.72 18.37 -20.20
C VAL A 197 9.34 18.45 -19.56
N ASN A 198 9.21 19.18 -18.45
CA ASN A 198 7.94 19.34 -17.73
C ASN A 198 7.26 17.99 -17.39
N TYR A 199 8.04 17.00 -16.93
CA TYR A 199 7.56 15.68 -16.50
C TYR A 199 6.90 14.81 -17.58
N ASP A 200 7.08 15.15 -18.86
CA ASP A 200 6.51 14.41 -19.99
C ASP A 200 6.99 12.95 -20.16
N MET A 201 8.08 12.57 -19.48
CA MET A 201 8.61 11.20 -19.48
C MET A 201 8.23 10.42 -18.21
N ASP A 202 7.46 11.01 -17.29
CA ASP A 202 6.88 10.31 -16.15
C ASP A 202 6.08 9.05 -16.55
N PRO A 203 5.28 9.05 -17.65
CA PRO A 203 4.60 7.85 -18.11
C PRO A 203 5.55 6.69 -18.48
N LEU A 204 6.80 6.97 -18.87
CA LEU A 204 7.79 5.92 -19.12
C LEU A 204 8.23 5.25 -17.80
N PHE A 205 8.46 6.03 -16.75
CA PHE A 205 8.72 5.48 -15.42
C PHE A 205 7.55 4.61 -14.95
N MET A 206 6.31 5.06 -15.16
CA MET A 206 5.10 4.29 -14.81
C MET A 206 5.02 2.97 -15.60
N ALA A 207 5.33 2.98 -16.90
CA ALA A 207 5.36 1.79 -17.74
C ALA A 207 6.44 0.78 -17.29
N ILE A 208 7.61 1.27 -16.88
CA ILE A 208 8.69 0.42 -16.33
C ILE A 208 8.24 -0.19 -14.99
N LEU A 209 7.68 0.59 -14.07
CA LEU A 209 7.17 0.08 -12.79
C LEU A 209 6.03 -0.94 -13.00
N THR A 210 5.11 -0.69 -13.94
CA THR A 210 4.06 -1.66 -14.30
C THR A 210 4.64 -2.94 -14.89
N SER A 211 5.79 -2.85 -15.56
CA SER A 211 6.51 -4.03 -16.04
C SER A 211 7.24 -4.77 -14.91
N PHE A 212 7.69 -4.06 -13.86
CA PHE A 212 8.23 -4.70 -12.66
C PHE A 212 7.19 -5.54 -11.93
N SER A 213 5.92 -5.13 -11.92
CA SER A 213 4.85 -5.92 -11.28
C SER A 213 4.56 -7.26 -11.94
N ARG A 214 5.17 -7.52 -13.11
CA ARG A 214 5.08 -8.80 -13.84
C ARG A 214 6.30 -9.69 -13.61
N LEU A 215 7.29 -9.20 -12.87
CA LEU A 215 8.46 -10.00 -12.50
C LEU A 215 8.07 -11.00 -11.43
N THR A 216 8.64 -12.20 -11.55
CA THR A 216 8.41 -13.32 -10.65
C THR A 216 9.75 -13.76 -10.04
N PRO A 217 9.74 -14.49 -8.91
CA PRO A 217 10.97 -15.05 -8.37
C PRO A 217 11.75 -15.93 -9.37
N SER A 218 11.05 -16.57 -10.32
CA SER A 218 11.67 -17.38 -11.38
C SER A 218 12.50 -16.57 -12.39
N ASP A 219 12.28 -15.26 -12.48
CA ASP A 219 13.09 -14.37 -13.31
C ASP A 219 14.49 -14.19 -12.75
N PHE A 220 14.67 -14.38 -11.43
CA PHE A 220 15.93 -14.21 -10.71
C PHE A 220 16.54 -15.53 -10.23
N SER A 221 15.84 -16.65 -10.41
CA SER A 221 16.36 -17.98 -10.07
C SER A 221 17.38 -18.50 -11.08
N LYS A 222 17.38 -17.95 -12.30
CA LYS A 222 18.40 -18.23 -13.31
C LYS A 222 19.70 -17.53 -12.91
N THR A 223 20.82 -18.25 -12.91
CA THR A 223 22.13 -17.76 -12.47
C THR A 223 22.61 -16.48 -13.16
N ASP A 224 22.05 -16.19 -14.34
CA ASP A 224 22.58 -15.17 -15.23
C ASP A 224 21.84 -13.81 -15.12
N VAL A 225 20.72 -13.75 -14.39
CA VAL A 225 19.95 -12.50 -14.26
C VAL A 225 20.23 -11.84 -12.92
N SER A 226 20.97 -10.73 -12.95
CA SER A 226 21.22 -9.91 -11.76
C SER A 226 19.99 -9.11 -11.36
N ALA A 227 19.70 -9.09 -10.06
CA ALA A 227 18.68 -8.22 -9.47
C ALA A 227 19.16 -6.75 -9.29
N ARG A 228 20.46 -6.49 -9.44
CA ARG A 228 21.06 -5.16 -9.20
C ARG A 228 20.51 -4.06 -10.11
N PRO A 229 20.33 -4.23 -11.43
CA PRO A 229 19.78 -3.19 -12.30
C PRO A 229 18.41 -2.69 -11.84
N PHE A 230 17.56 -3.62 -11.40
CA PHE A 230 16.20 -3.34 -10.89
C PHE A 230 16.26 -2.62 -9.55
N ALA A 231 17.12 -3.08 -8.63
CA ALA A 231 17.35 -2.44 -7.35
C ALA A 231 17.82 -0.99 -7.51
N LEU A 232 18.82 -0.74 -8.38
CA LEU A 232 19.33 0.60 -8.67
C LEU A 232 18.26 1.49 -9.30
N PHE A 233 17.43 0.95 -10.19
CA PHE A 233 16.33 1.70 -10.78
C PHE A 233 15.34 2.17 -9.71
N ILE A 234 14.94 1.28 -8.79
CA ILE A 234 14.02 1.60 -7.70
C ILE A 234 14.62 2.67 -6.79
N THR A 235 15.88 2.52 -6.36
CA THR A 235 16.52 3.46 -5.44
C THR A 235 16.74 4.82 -6.09
N SER A 236 17.26 4.88 -7.31
CA SER A 236 17.46 6.16 -8.02
C SER A 236 16.14 6.87 -8.31
N LEU A 237 15.08 6.13 -8.64
CA LEU A 237 13.76 6.73 -8.84
C LEU A 237 13.17 7.23 -7.52
N ALA A 238 13.40 6.53 -6.42
CA ALA A 238 12.94 6.96 -5.11
C ALA A 238 13.64 8.25 -4.64
N GLU A 239 14.94 8.38 -4.89
CA GLU A 239 15.72 9.58 -4.59
C GLU A 239 15.27 10.78 -5.45
N LYS A 240 15.08 10.58 -6.76
CA LYS A 240 14.77 11.70 -7.69
C LYS A 240 13.29 12.05 -7.79
N LYS A 241 12.40 11.05 -7.75
CA LYS A 241 10.95 11.22 -7.95
C LYS A 241 10.10 10.43 -6.93
N PRO A 242 10.27 10.69 -5.62
CA PRO A 242 9.57 9.96 -4.55
C PRO A 242 8.04 10.08 -4.64
N ARG A 243 7.52 11.23 -5.09
CA ARG A 243 6.06 11.45 -5.26
C ARG A 243 5.47 10.57 -6.36
N LEU A 244 6.19 10.40 -7.47
CA LEU A 244 5.78 9.51 -8.56
C LEU A 244 5.81 8.06 -8.07
N LEU A 245 6.89 7.65 -7.41
CA LEU A 245 7.03 6.30 -6.91
C LEU A 245 5.96 5.95 -5.85
N ASN A 246 5.60 6.88 -4.97
CA ASN A 246 4.55 6.69 -3.98
C ASN A 246 3.19 6.32 -4.61
N ARG A 247 2.85 6.92 -5.75
CA ARG A 247 1.59 6.59 -6.49
C ARG A 247 1.61 5.18 -7.08
N HIS A 248 2.79 4.63 -7.33
CA HIS A 248 3.00 3.32 -7.97
C HIS A 248 3.67 2.31 -7.04
N ILE A 249 3.63 2.54 -5.72
CA ILE A 249 4.39 1.74 -4.75
C ILE A 249 3.96 0.27 -4.72
N VAL A 250 2.69 0.00 -5.04
CA VAL A 250 2.11 -1.35 -5.14
C VAL A 250 2.87 -2.20 -6.17
N ASN A 251 3.38 -1.58 -7.24
CA ASN A 251 4.10 -2.28 -8.30
C ASN A 251 5.46 -2.82 -7.89
N ILE A 252 5.96 -2.44 -6.70
CA ILE A 252 7.25 -2.94 -6.17
C ILE A 252 7.13 -3.53 -4.76
N ALA A 253 6.03 -3.26 -4.04
CA ALA A 253 5.86 -3.70 -2.65
C ALA A 253 5.90 -5.22 -2.49
N PHE A 254 5.44 -5.97 -3.49
CA PHE A 254 5.44 -7.44 -3.46
C PHE A 254 6.84 -8.05 -3.38
N PHE A 255 7.88 -7.31 -3.81
CA PHE A 255 9.26 -7.78 -3.73
C PHE A 255 9.71 -8.08 -2.30
N LEU A 256 9.10 -7.45 -1.30
CA LEU A 256 9.40 -7.70 0.12
C LEU A 256 9.17 -9.16 0.53
N SER A 257 8.24 -9.87 -0.11
CA SER A 257 7.83 -11.21 0.31
C SER A 257 8.73 -12.33 -0.20
N ASN A 258 9.24 -12.28 -1.45
CA ASN A 258 9.88 -13.45 -2.07
C ASN A 258 11.02 -13.14 -3.07
N ASP A 259 11.49 -11.89 -3.14
CA ASP A 259 12.50 -11.51 -4.13
C ASP A 259 13.92 -11.46 -3.56
N PRO A 260 14.95 -11.41 -4.44
CA PRO A 260 16.33 -11.31 -4.03
C PRO A 260 16.57 -10.26 -2.95
N VAL A 261 17.51 -10.54 -2.06
CA VAL A 261 17.95 -9.69 -0.94
C VAL A 261 18.17 -8.23 -1.34
N THR A 262 18.69 -8.01 -2.55
CA THR A 262 18.92 -6.70 -3.18
C THR A 262 17.63 -5.95 -3.49
N LEU A 263 16.60 -6.61 -4.03
CA LEU A 263 15.32 -6.00 -4.33
C LEU A 263 14.55 -5.62 -3.05
N ARG A 264 14.54 -6.51 -2.05
CA ARG A 264 13.94 -6.21 -0.74
C ARG A 264 14.56 -4.97 -0.12
N SER A 265 15.89 -4.90 -0.13
CA SER A 265 16.65 -3.72 0.34
C SER A 265 16.32 -2.45 -0.45
N ALA A 266 16.14 -2.54 -1.77
CA ALA A 266 15.78 -1.41 -2.61
C ALA A 266 14.37 -0.88 -2.33
N VAL A 267 13.39 -1.77 -2.12
CA VAL A 267 12.02 -1.39 -1.78
C VAL A 267 11.95 -0.73 -0.41
N LEU A 268 12.64 -1.28 0.60
CA LEU A 268 12.73 -0.64 1.92
C LEU A 268 13.36 0.76 1.83
N THR A 269 14.39 0.90 0.98
CA THR A 269 15.00 2.22 0.72
C THR A 269 13.98 3.17 0.12
N ALA A 270 13.23 2.73 -0.90
CA ALA A 270 12.18 3.53 -1.52
C ALA A 270 11.11 3.97 -0.53
N PHE A 271 10.71 3.10 0.40
CA PHE A 271 9.74 3.45 1.44
C PHE A 271 10.25 4.61 2.30
N VAL A 272 11.52 4.58 2.69
CA VAL A 272 12.12 5.65 3.49
C VAL A 272 12.29 6.94 2.70
N GLU A 273 12.70 6.90 1.43
CA GLU A 273 12.70 8.11 0.59
C GLU A 273 11.30 8.75 0.51
N ILE A 274 10.27 7.93 0.30
CA ILE A 274 8.87 8.39 0.28
C ILE A 274 8.47 9.00 1.63
N ILE A 275 8.84 8.37 2.75
CA ILE A 275 8.50 8.89 4.08
C ILE A 275 9.15 10.26 4.30
N VAL A 276 10.44 10.38 4.00
CA VAL A 276 11.22 11.61 4.22
C VAL A 276 10.73 12.76 3.34
N GLU A 277 10.38 12.48 2.08
CA GLU A 277 10.03 13.54 1.11
C GLU A 277 8.52 13.81 0.96
N VAL A 278 7.68 12.78 1.13
CA VAL A 278 6.23 12.85 0.89
C VAL A 278 5.44 12.91 2.19
N TYR A 279 5.79 12.09 3.18
CA TYR A 279 5.05 11.94 4.44
C TYR A 279 5.75 12.61 5.63
N LYS A 280 6.34 13.79 5.38
CA LYS A 280 7.16 14.49 6.36
C LYS A 280 6.35 15.11 7.50
N GLY A 281 6.95 15.07 8.70
CA GLY A 281 6.48 15.79 9.88
C GLY A 281 5.24 15.19 10.54
N ASN A 282 4.58 16.01 11.36
CA ASN A 282 3.39 15.61 12.10
C ASN A 282 2.15 15.66 11.21
N LEU A 283 1.90 14.57 10.48
CA LEU A 283 0.72 14.42 9.64
C LEU A 283 -0.56 14.35 10.49
N PRO A 284 -1.66 15.04 10.12
CA PRO A 284 -2.94 14.89 10.80
C PRO A 284 -3.49 13.47 10.64
N GLU A 285 -4.45 13.10 11.47
CA GLU A 285 -5.13 11.82 11.34
C GLU A 285 -5.82 11.72 9.98
N GLY A 286 -5.64 10.60 9.28
CA GLY A 286 -6.16 10.45 7.92
C GLY A 286 -5.37 9.48 7.06
N SER A 287 -5.65 9.53 5.75
CA SER A 287 -5.08 8.61 4.75
C SER A 287 -3.55 8.69 4.67
N HIS A 288 -2.97 9.90 4.70
CA HIS A 288 -1.51 10.09 4.64
C HIS A 288 -0.78 9.51 5.85
N ARG A 289 -1.28 9.74 7.07
CA ARG A 289 -0.72 9.14 8.30
C ARG A 289 -0.78 7.61 8.23
N ARG A 290 -1.94 7.05 7.87
CA ARG A 290 -2.10 5.60 7.68
C ARG A 290 -1.17 5.04 6.60
N ALA A 291 -0.96 5.76 5.50
CA ALA A 291 -0.05 5.34 4.45
C ALA A 291 1.41 5.29 4.94
N ARG A 292 1.88 6.34 5.61
CA ARG A 292 3.20 6.38 6.25
C ARG A 292 3.40 5.23 7.23
N ASP A 293 2.43 5.04 8.13
CA ASP A 293 2.55 4.04 9.19
C ASP A 293 2.55 2.61 8.61
N ARG A 294 1.83 2.35 7.50
CA ARG A 294 1.96 1.08 6.76
C ARG A 294 3.36 0.85 6.20
N LEU A 295 4.00 1.86 5.64
CA LEU A 295 5.38 1.74 5.13
C LEU A 295 6.38 1.49 6.27
N LEU A 296 6.22 2.21 7.38
CA LEU A 296 7.06 2.04 8.58
C LEU A 296 6.87 0.67 9.23
N LEU A 297 5.65 0.14 9.28
CA LEU A 297 5.38 -1.20 9.79
C LEU A 297 6.13 -2.26 8.97
N ARG A 298 6.06 -2.16 7.63
CA ARG A 298 6.85 -3.04 6.76
C ARG A 298 8.35 -2.90 6.99
N LEU A 299 8.85 -1.69 7.22
CA LEU A 299 10.26 -1.49 7.57
C LEU A 299 10.62 -2.13 8.92
N GLN A 300 9.74 -2.05 9.92
CA GLN A 300 9.92 -2.69 11.23
C GLN A 300 9.93 -4.22 11.12
N ASP A 301 9.00 -4.81 10.37
CA ASP A 301 8.95 -6.27 10.11
C ASP A 301 10.31 -6.79 9.62
N HIS A 302 10.99 -6.02 8.75
CA HIS A 302 12.26 -6.41 8.14
C HIS A 302 13.50 -6.16 9.02
N ILE A 303 13.34 -5.68 10.26
CA ILE A 303 14.40 -5.78 11.29
C ILE A 303 14.68 -7.25 11.61
N MET A 304 13.67 -8.11 11.48
CA MET A 304 13.70 -9.54 11.77
C MET A 304 13.80 -10.42 10.52
N ASP A 305 14.23 -9.85 9.40
CA ASP A 305 14.39 -10.57 8.13
C ASP A 305 15.31 -11.79 8.25
N VAL A 306 15.02 -12.86 7.50
CA VAL A 306 15.86 -14.07 7.48
C VAL A 306 17.29 -13.73 7.04
N ASN A 307 17.46 -12.78 6.13
CA ASN A 307 18.76 -12.40 5.60
C ASN A 307 19.37 -11.20 6.34
N ALA A 308 20.60 -11.38 6.83
CA ALA A 308 21.34 -10.36 7.59
C ALA A 308 21.61 -9.05 6.81
N VAL A 309 21.68 -9.09 5.48
CA VAL A 309 21.87 -7.89 4.65
C VAL A 309 20.61 -7.02 4.69
N VAL A 310 19.42 -7.62 4.59
CA VAL A 310 18.16 -6.87 4.69
C VAL A 310 17.99 -6.30 6.09
N ARG A 311 18.27 -7.08 7.14
CA ARG A 311 18.23 -6.58 8.53
C ARG A 311 19.20 -5.40 8.74
N SER A 312 20.42 -5.53 8.22
CA SER A 312 21.41 -4.43 8.25
C SER A 312 20.87 -3.19 7.54
N ARG A 313 20.24 -3.37 6.37
CA ARG A 313 19.66 -2.26 5.61
C ARG A 313 18.48 -1.61 6.34
N ALA A 314 17.56 -2.39 6.90
CA ALA A 314 16.43 -1.89 7.68
C ALA A 314 16.92 -1.01 8.85
N LEU A 315 17.93 -1.47 9.58
CA LEU A 315 18.55 -0.70 10.67
C LEU A 315 19.18 0.61 10.19
N GLN A 316 19.92 0.60 9.07
CA GLN A 316 20.48 1.83 8.48
C GLN A 316 19.41 2.83 8.09
N LEU A 317 18.28 2.35 7.57
CA LEU A 317 17.15 3.17 7.16
C LEU A 317 16.43 3.76 8.38
N TRP A 318 16.28 3.00 9.47
CA TRP A 318 15.82 3.53 10.75
C TRP A 318 16.76 4.60 11.31
N THR A 319 18.09 4.42 11.18
CA THR A 319 19.07 5.44 11.57
C THR A 319 18.88 6.74 10.79
N ARG A 320 18.60 6.64 9.49
CA ARG A 320 18.29 7.81 8.67
C ARG A 320 16.99 8.48 9.12
N LEU A 321 15.92 7.72 9.38
CA LEU A 321 14.66 8.26 9.88
C LEU A 321 14.84 8.99 11.23
N ALA A 322 15.69 8.48 12.13
CA ALA A 322 16.03 9.14 13.38
C ALA A 322 16.69 10.51 13.14
N ARG A 323 17.72 10.57 12.27
CA ARG A 323 18.39 11.83 11.90
C ARG A 323 17.46 12.85 11.27
N CYS A 324 16.49 12.39 10.50
CA CYS A 324 15.49 13.26 9.87
C CYS A 324 14.31 13.61 10.81
N ALA A 325 14.34 13.16 12.08
CA ALA A 325 13.23 13.30 13.03
C ALA A 325 11.87 12.83 12.48
N GLN A 326 11.88 11.73 11.71
CA GLN A 326 10.69 11.17 11.03
C GLN A 326 10.14 9.90 11.70
N ILE A 327 10.62 9.53 12.89
CA ILE A 327 10.09 8.37 13.64
C ILE A 327 8.86 8.82 14.45
N PRO A 328 7.65 8.32 14.16
CA PRO A 328 6.47 8.70 14.92
C PRO A 328 6.51 8.10 16.34
N LEU A 329 6.02 8.86 17.33
CA LEU A 329 6.00 8.44 18.75
C LEU A 329 5.31 7.08 18.96
N VAL A 330 4.28 6.77 18.17
CA VAL A 330 3.55 5.49 18.27
C VAL A 330 4.48 4.28 18.01
N PHE A 331 5.47 4.40 17.13
CA PHE A 331 6.43 3.33 16.89
C PHE A 331 7.41 3.16 18.05
N ILE A 332 7.86 4.27 18.64
CA ILE A 332 8.73 4.26 19.82
C ILE A 332 8.01 3.58 20.98
N HIS A 333 6.76 3.98 21.25
CA HIS A 333 5.91 3.39 22.28
C HIS A 333 5.61 1.90 22.03
N ASN A 334 5.35 1.52 20.77
CA ASN A 334 4.99 0.16 20.40
C ASN A 334 6.19 -0.78 20.22
N GLY A 335 7.34 -0.45 20.81
CA GLY A 335 8.45 -1.38 20.97
C GLY A 335 9.52 -1.35 19.89
N LEU A 336 9.54 -0.37 18.98
CA LEU A 336 10.61 -0.24 17.97
C LEU A 336 12.01 -0.29 18.59
N ILE A 337 12.22 0.45 19.68
CA ILE A 337 13.52 0.52 20.36
C ILE A 337 13.92 -0.82 20.97
N ARG A 338 12.95 -1.57 21.52
CA ARG A 338 13.17 -2.93 22.03
C ARG A 338 13.53 -3.88 20.90
N ASP A 339 12.80 -3.82 19.79
CA ASP A 339 13.02 -4.69 18.64
C ASP A 339 14.41 -4.47 18.03
N ILE A 340 14.85 -3.22 17.91
CA ILE A 340 16.22 -2.88 17.45
C ILE A 340 17.27 -3.26 18.50
N SER A 341 17.02 -3.00 19.78
CA SER A 341 17.93 -3.40 20.87
C SER A 341 18.17 -4.91 20.88
N SER A 342 17.15 -5.72 20.56
CA SER A 342 17.31 -7.18 20.43
C SER A 342 18.34 -7.58 19.36
N ARG A 343 18.61 -6.72 18.36
CA ARG A 343 19.60 -6.96 17.30
C ARG A 343 21.03 -6.71 17.75
N LEU A 344 21.28 -6.20 18.95
CA LEU A 344 22.61 -6.19 19.56
C LEU A 344 23.14 -7.61 19.83
N LEU A 345 22.25 -8.59 19.94
CA LEU A 345 22.59 -10.01 20.11
C LEU A 345 22.53 -10.80 18.80
N ASP A 346 22.46 -10.10 17.65
CA ASP A 346 22.35 -10.76 16.36
C ASP A 346 23.61 -11.56 16.02
N LYS A 347 23.44 -12.69 15.31
CA LYS A 347 24.57 -13.51 14.84
C LYS A 347 25.52 -12.71 13.92
N SER A 348 24.98 -11.83 13.08
CA SER A 348 25.79 -11.03 12.15
C SER A 348 26.40 -9.82 12.85
N ILE A 349 27.73 -9.69 12.78
CA ILE A 349 28.47 -8.54 13.31
C ILE A 349 28.03 -7.22 12.67
N TYR A 350 27.69 -7.23 11.37
CA TYR A 350 27.21 -6.04 10.66
C TYR A 350 25.87 -5.56 11.21
N VAL A 351 24.99 -6.48 11.59
CA VAL A 351 23.69 -6.15 12.15
C VAL A 351 23.87 -5.57 13.55
N ARG A 352 24.69 -6.20 14.40
CA ARG A 352 25.02 -5.65 15.73
C ARG A 352 25.58 -4.24 15.63
N LYS A 353 26.51 -4.00 14.69
CA LYS A 353 27.08 -2.67 14.43
C LYS A 353 26.00 -1.67 14.02
N ASN A 354 25.13 -2.00 13.05
CA ASN A 354 24.07 -1.10 12.61
C ASN A 354 23.03 -0.82 13.72
N ALA A 355 22.73 -1.80 14.57
CA ALA A 355 21.85 -1.62 15.72
C ALA A 355 22.45 -0.65 16.76
N ALA A 356 23.74 -0.83 17.09
CA ALA A 356 24.45 0.08 17.98
C ALA A 356 24.50 1.51 17.41
N VAL A 357 24.75 1.66 16.11
CA VAL A 357 24.71 2.97 15.42
C VAL A 357 23.32 3.60 15.49
N PHE A 358 22.26 2.82 15.26
CA PHE A 358 20.90 3.32 15.42
C PHE A 358 20.64 3.82 16.84
N LEU A 359 20.97 3.03 17.87
CA LEU A 359 20.68 3.38 19.27
C LEU A 359 21.45 4.65 19.70
N ALA A 360 22.72 4.76 19.33
CA ALA A 360 23.50 5.97 19.57
C ALA A 360 22.89 7.19 18.87
N THR A 361 22.52 7.03 17.59
CA THR A 361 21.86 8.10 16.81
C THR A 361 20.49 8.45 17.39
N PHE A 362 19.71 7.48 17.84
CA PHE A 362 18.40 7.72 18.41
C PHE A 362 18.49 8.52 19.72
N LEU A 363 19.49 8.27 20.56
CA LEU A 363 19.73 9.07 21.77
C LEU A 363 20.08 10.53 21.43
N GLU A 364 20.90 10.74 20.39
CA GLU A 364 21.27 12.07 19.91
C GLU A 364 20.07 12.84 19.32
N PHE A 365 19.22 12.16 18.55
CA PHE A 365 18.05 12.74 17.86
C PHE A 365 16.72 12.37 18.52
N ASN A 366 16.72 12.16 19.84
CA ASN A 366 15.53 11.68 20.55
C ASN A 366 14.44 12.79 20.61
N PRO A 367 13.13 12.43 20.56
CA PRO A 367 12.06 13.42 20.59
C PRO A 367 11.67 13.90 22.00
N PHE A 368 12.36 13.43 23.05
CA PHE A 368 11.98 13.62 24.45
C PHE A 368 12.83 14.71 25.16
N GLY A 369 13.92 15.15 24.55
CA GLY A 369 14.75 16.25 25.04
C GLY A 369 16.17 15.83 25.45
N PRO A 370 16.98 16.77 25.96
CA PRO A 370 18.40 16.54 26.26
C PRO A 370 18.64 15.70 27.52
N THR A 371 17.69 15.70 28.47
CA THR A 371 17.83 15.02 29.76
C THR A 371 16.90 13.81 29.83
N LEU A 372 17.47 12.61 29.87
CA LEU A 372 16.75 11.34 30.00
C LEU A 372 17.16 10.61 31.29
N CYS A 373 17.04 11.29 32.42
CA CYS A 373 17.31 10.68 33.72
C CYS A 373 16.12 9.82 34.15
N ALA A 374 16.32 8.51 34.23
CA ALA A 374 15.26 7.57 34.60
C ALA A 374 14.67 7.87 36.00
N ASP A 375 15.52 8.21 36.96
CA ASP A 375 15.09 8.52 38.33
C ASP A 375 14.26 9.81 38.40
N GLU A 376 14.66 10.85 37.66
CA GLU A 376 13.91 12.11 37.59
C GLU A 376 12.56 11.90 36.91
N LEU A 377 12.53 11.16 35.79
CA LEU A 377 11.30 10.82 35.08
C LEU A 377 10.37 9.96 35.95
N ALA A 378 10.90 9.01 36.72
CA ALA A 378 10.12 8.17 37.63
C ALA A 378 9.53 8.98 38.80
N LYS A 379 10.31 9.92 39.36
CA LYS A 379 9.83 10.86 40.39
C LYS A 379 8.72 11.76 39.84
N GLU A 380 8.93 12.34 38.67
CA GLU A 380 7.95 13.22 38.03
C GLU A 380 6.68 12.47 37.64
N LEU A 381 6.80 11.23 37.13
CA LEU A 381 5.67 10.35 36.87
C LEU A 381 4.86 10.09 38.16
N SER A 382 5.54 9.79 39.26
CA SER A 382 4.91 9.54 40.57
C SER A 382 4.20 10.80 41.11
N ARG A 383 4.83 11.97 40.93
CA ARG A 383 4.24 13.28 41.28
C ARG A 383 2.97 13.53 40.48
N LEU A 384 3.03 13.38 39.15
CA LEU A 384 1.88 13.58 38.25
C LEU A 384 0.76 12.56 38.48
N GLN A 385 1.10 11.31 38.83
CA GLN A 385 0.10 10.30 39.22
C GLN A 385 -0.62 10.68 40.51
N THR A 386 0.13 11.19 41.50
CA THR A 386 -0.45 11.66 42.77
C THR A 386 -1.34 12.88 42.53
N GLU A 387 -0.87 13.84 41.75
CA GLU A 387 -1.64 15.02 41.34
C GLU A 387 -2.92 14.63 40.60
N ARG A 388 -2.85 13.67 39.66
CA ARG A 388 -4.05 13.12 38.99
C ARG A 388 -5.06 12.56 39.99
N ILE A 389 -4.60 11.81 40.99
CA ILE A 389 -5.49 11.24 42.02
C ILE A 389 -6.11 12.35 42.88
N GLN A 390 -5.33 13.37 43.25
CA GLN A 390 -5.83 14.52 44.00
C GLN A 390 -6.87 15.31 43.20
N LEU A 391 -6.59 15.62 41.94
CA LEU A 391 -7.51 16.30 41.03
C LEU A 391 -8.82 15.52 40.83
N LYS A 392 -8.74 14.18 40.78
CA LYS A 392 -9.94 13.33 40.77
C LYS A 392 -10.77 13.47 42.04
N LYS A 393 -10.12 13.52 43.21
CA LYS A 393 -10.79 13.67 44.51
C LYS A 393 -11.33 15.08 44.75
N SER A 394 -10.68 16.10 44.22
CA SER A 394 -11.13 17.49 44.30
C SER A 394 -12.18 17.85 43.26
N ASN A 395 -12.56 16.92 42.38
CA ASN A 395 -13.72 17.09 41.52
C ASN A 395 -14.96 17.18 42.44
N PRO A 396 -15.76 18.27 42.40
CA PRO A 396 -16.95 18.42 43.24
C PRO A 396 -17.95 17.26 43.10
N GLU A 397 -17.95 16.61 41.93
CA GLU A 397 -18.81 15.47 41.63
C GLU A 397 -18.25 14.14 42.13
N TYR A 398 -17.00 14.08 42.64
CA TYR A 398 -16.32 12.82 42.98
C TYR A 398 -17.11 11.96 43.98
N ASP A 399 -17.60 12.56 45.06
CA ASP A 399 -18.35 11.84 46.09
C ASP A 399 -19.72 11.39 45.58
N SER A 400 -20.40 12.24 44.78
CA SER A 400 -21.68 11.89 44.14
C SER A 400 -21.53 10.76 43.11
N VAL A 401 -20.49 10.81 42.28
CA VAL A 401 -20.18 9.77 41.28
C VAL A 401 -19.78 8.47 41.98
N LYS A 402 -18.99 8.56 43.06
CA LYS A 402 -18.59 7.39 43.85
C LYS A 402 -19.79 6.74 44.55
N ALA A 403 -20.70 7.54 45.11
CA ALA A 403 -21.95 7.04 45.70
C ALA A 403 -22.81 6.34 44.64
N ALA A 404 -23.03 7.00 43.49
CA ALA A 404 -23.77 6.43 42.37
C ALA A 404 -23.13 5.13 41.83
N MET A 405 -21.80 5.05 41.76
CA MET A 405 -21.09 3.83 41.34
C MET A 405 -21.27 2.67 42.33
N ASN A 406 -21.28 2.94 43.63
CA ASN A 406 -21.50 1.92 44.66
C ASN A 406 -22.95 1.41 44.66
N GLU A 407 -23.92 2.33 44.54
CA GLU A 407 -25.33 1.97 44.36
C GLU A 407 -25.53 1.15 43.08
N TRP A 408 -24.95 1.59 41.97
CA TRP A 408 -24.98 0.86 40.70
C TRP A 408 -24.40 -0.54 40.84
N SER A 409 -23.29 -0.73 41.55
CA SER A 409 -22.69 -2.05 41.78
C SER A 409 -23.62 -2.97 42.59
N THR A 410 -24.39 -2.40 43.51
CA THR A 410 -25.38 -3.13 44.31
C THR A 410 -26.56 -3.55 43.44
N VAL A 411 -27.11 -2.60 42.67
CA VAL A 411 -28.18 -2.85 41.69
C VAL A 411 -27.73 -3.86 40.65
N GLN A 412 -26.48 -3.77 40.16
CA GLN A 412 -25.91 -4.71 39.21
C GLN A 412 -25.89 -6.13 39.79
N ASN A 413 -25.40 -6.33 41.01
CA ASN A 413 -25.38 -7.65 41.65
C ASN A 413 -26.78 -8.22 41.89
N GLN A 414 -27.76 -7.37 42.24
CA GLN A 414 -29.15 -7.79 42.37
C GLN A 414 -29.76 -8.18 41.01
N MET A 415 -29.47 -7.40 39.97
CA MET A 415 -29.92 -7.66 38.61
C MET A 415 -29.32 -8.97 38.08
N LEU A 416 -28.05 -9.24 38.37
CA LEU A 416 -27.38 -10.51 38.05
C LEU A 416 -28.08 -11.69 38.72
N LYS A 417 -28.36 -11.61 40.02
CA LYS A 417 -29.08 -12.65 40.74
C LYS A 417 -30.50 -12.86 40.20
N CYS A 418 -31.20 -11.79 39.85
CA CYS A 418 -32.53 -11.90 39.25
C CYS A 418 -32.50 -12.59 37.88
N ILE A 419 -31.49 -12.26 37.06
CA ILE A 419 -31.29 -12.91 35.76
C ILE A 419 -30.94 -14.39 35.95
N GLU A 420 -30.03 -14.73 36.86
CA GLU A 420 -29.68 -16.12 37.16
C GLU A 420 -30.86 -16.93 37.70
N ASN A 421 -31.67 -16.33 38.57
CA ASN A 421 -32.89 -16.95 39.08
C ASN A 421 -33.92 -17.17 37.97
N ALA A 422 -34.16 -16.17 37.12
CA ALA A 422 -35.10 -16.31 35.99
C ALA A 422 -34.64 -17.36 34.96
N ILE A 423 -33.33 -17.49 34.73
CA ILE A 423 -32.76 -18.56 33.89
C ILE A 423 -32.99 -19.91 34.56
N SER A 424 -32.73 -20.02 35.87
CA SER A 424 -32.90 -21.26 36.62
C SER A 424 -34.37 -21.69 36.69
N GLU A 425 -35.30 -20.75 36.89
CA GLU A 425 -36.74 -20.99 36.86
C GLU A 425 -37.19 -21.45 35.47
N PHE A 426 -36.70 -20.82 34.40
CA PHE A 426 -37.00 -21.22 33.03
C PHE A 426 -36.44 -22.61 32.66
N GLU A 427 -35.26 -22.96 33.17
CA GLU A 427 -34.68 -24.31 33.03
C GLU A 427 -35.49 -25.35 33.83
N SER A 428 -35.97 -24.98 35.01
CA SER A 428 -36.83 -25.82 35.86
C SER A 428 -38.21 -26.07 35.23
N GLU A 429 -38.81 -25.05 34.62
CA GLU A 429 -40.06 -25.17 33.86
C GLU A 429 -39.88 -26.04 32.60
N GLN A 430 -38.73 -25.96 31.92
CA GLN A 430 -38.41 -26.85 30.80
C GLN A 430 -38.26 -28.33 31.22
N GLN A 431 -37.68 -28.60 32.40
CA GLN A 431 -37.59 -29.95 32.95
C GLN A 431 -38.97 -30.50 33.36
N MET A 432 -39.86 -29.67 33.89
CA MET A 432 -41.24 -30.04 34.22
C MET A 432 -42.11 -30.29 32.98
N SER A 433 -41.89 -29.58 31.88
CA SER A 433 -42.57 -29.82 30.59
C SER A 433 -42.05 -31.07 29.86
N SER A 434 -40.77 -31.43 30.02
CA SER A 434 -40.21 -32.68 29.48
C SER A 434 -40.72 -33.92 30.22
N ASN A 435 -40.96 -33.83 31.53
CA ASN A 435 -41.48 -34.95 32.34
C ASN A 435 -42.98 -35.24 32.14
N LYS A 436 -43.77 -34.31 31.56
CA LYS A 436 -45.19 -34.54 31.22
C LYS A 436 -45.40 -35.23 29.87
N GLN A 437 -44.39 -35.27 28.99
CA GLN A 437 -44.47 -35.96 27.69
C GLN A 437 -44.00 -37.43 27.73
N GLN A 438 -43.55 -37.95 28.88
CA GLN A 438 -43.06 -39.33 29.01
C GLN A 438 -44.00 -40.26 29.82
N LYS A 439 -45.29 -39.90 29.96
CA LYS A 439 -46.26 -40.71 30.72
C LYS A 439 -47.65 -40.82 30.06
N VAL A 440 -47.74 -40.90 28.72
CA VAL A 440 -48.93 -41.42 28.02
C VAL A 440 -48.50 -42.09 26.71
N SER A 441 -48.18 -43.38 26.76
CA SER A 441 -48.24 -44.27 25.59
C SER A 441 -48.12 -45.74 26.02
N VAL A 442 -49.23 -46.37 26.42
CA VAL A 442 -49.50 -47.81 26.19
C VAL A 442 -51.03 -47.99 26.09
N ASP A 443 -51.43 -48.48 24.91
CA ASP A 443 -52.63 -49.20 24.49
C ASP A 443 -53.96 -48.48 24.17
N ASP A 444 -54.17 -48.42 22.85
CA ASP A 444 -55.29 -48.97 22.08
C ASP A 444 -56.65 -48.25 21.99
N ASP A 445 -56.87 -47.77 20.76
CA ASP A 445 -57.88 -48.24 19.81
C ASP A 445 -58.98 -47.27 19.32
N GLU A 446 -59.09 -47.29 18.00
CA GLU A 446 -60.25 -47.04 17.16
C GLU A 446 -60.85 -45.62 16.98
N ARG A 447 -60.66 -45.15 15.73
CA ARG A 447 -61.71 -44.72 14.77
C ARG A 447 -62.16 -43.24 14.71
N THR A 448 -61.95 -42.72 13.49
CA THR A 448 -62.83 -41.90 12.62
C THR A 448 -63.03 -40.40 12.84
N GLU A 449 -62.80 -39.70 11.72
CA GLU A 449 -63.52 -38.56 11.15
C GLU A 449 -63.35 -37.13 11.68
N ARG A 450 -62.79 -36.31 10.77
CA ARG A 450 -63.25 -35.01 10.25
C ARG A 450 -63.33 -33.76 11.16
N GLU A 451 -62.76 -32.72 10.55
CA GLU A 451 -63.23 -31.32 10.43
C GLU A 451 -63.12 -30.36 11.61
N SER A 452 -62.32 -29.31 11.34
CA SER A 452 -62.62 -27.88 11.56
C SER A 452 -62.75 -27.36 13.00
N GLY A 453 -62.19 -26.16 13.23
CA GLY A 453 -62.55 -25.35 14.38
C GLY A 453 -61.40 -24.57 15.00
N THR A 454 -61.15 -23.39 14.46
CA THR A 454 -60.58 -22.25 15.19
C THR A 454 -61.25 -22.07 16.55
N SER A 455 -60.48 -21.91 17.63
CA SER A 455 -60.87 -20.99 18.70
C SER A 455 -59.64 -20.43 19.40
N SER A 456 -59.63 -19.10 19.49
CA SER A 456 -58.74 -18.28 20.29
C SER A 456 -58.99 -18.50 21.78
N SER A 457 -57.92 -18.53 22.58
CA SER A 457 -58.00 -18.13 23.99
C SER A 457 -56.81 -17.25 24.33
N ASP A 458 -57.12 -15.97 24.51
CA ASP A 458 -56.24 -14.96 25.12
C ASP A 458 -55.77 -15.45 26.50
N GLY A 459 -54.45 -15.64 26.62
CA GLY A 459 -53.77 -15.86 27.90
C GLY A 459 -53.08 -14.59 28.35
N VAL A 460 -53.79 -13.76 29.11
CA VAL A 460 -53.20 -12.63 29.86
C VAL A 460 -52.27 -13.20 30.93
N PHE A 461 -50.96 -12.97 30.79
CA PHE A 461 -49.98 -13.29 31.83
C PHE A 461 -49.93 -12.12 32.82
N THR A 462 -50.57 -12.27 33.97
CA THR A 462 -50.49 -11.33 35.08
C THR A 462 -49.10 -11.41 35.71
N ALA A 463 -48.41 -10.27 35.84
CA ALA A 463 -47.15 -10.14 36.55
C ALA A 463 -47.24 -10.77 37.95
N SER A 464 -46.28 -11.61 38.30
CA SER A 464 -46.20 -12.26 39.62
C SER A 464 -46.15 -11.19 40.73
N ASP A 465 -46.75 -11.51 41.88
CA ASP A 465 -46.82 -10.59 43.04
C ASP A 465 -45.42 -10.15 43.54
N SER A 466 -44.36 -10.91 43.24
CA SER A 466 -42.97 -10.54 43.49
C SER A 466 -42.50 -9.29 42.73
N SER A 467 -43.07 -9.03 41.55
CA SER A 467 -42.72 -7.86 40.72
C SER A 467 -43.35 -6.57 41.25
N LYS A 468 -44.53 -6.66 41.88
CA LYS A 468 -45.22 -5.50 42.49
C LYS A 468 -44.58 -5.10 43.82
N GLU A 469 -44.11 -6.08 44.58
CA GLU A 469 -43.42 -5.85 45.85
C GLU A 469 -42.06 -5.16 45.64
N LEU A 470 -41.37 -5.49 44.54
CA LEU A 470 -40.11 -4.84 44.13
C LEU A 470 -40.32 -3.39 43.66
N PHE A 471 -41.42 -3.09 42.96
CA PHE A 471 -41.79 -1.73 42.56
C PHE A 471 -42.22 -0.86 43.75
N ASN A 472 -42.90 -1.43 44.73
CA ASN A 472 -43.29 -0.71 45.95
C ASN A 472 -42.09 -0.44 46.89
N GLN A 473 -41.15 -1.38 47.00
CA GLN A 473 -39.91 -1.17 47.78
C GLN A 473 -38.99 -0.10 47.16
N LEU A 474 -39.01 0.06 45.83
CA LEU A 474 -38.31 1.14 45.14
C LEU A 474 -38.95 2.52 45.42
N ASN A 475 -40.28 2.60 45.56
CA ASN A 475 -40.98 3.85 45.92
C ASN A 475 -40.81 4.22 47.41
N ASP A 476 -40.79 3.25 48.32
CA ASP A 476 -40.65 3.47 49.77
C ASP A 476 -39.24 3.97 50.21
N SER A 477 -38.25 3.93 49.30
CA SER A 477 -36.89 4.47 49.54
C SER A 477 -36.75 5.96 49.24
N GLY A 478 -37.86 6.66 48.97
CA GLY A 478 -37.92 8.13 48.98
C GLY A 478 -37.49 8.84 47.69
N MET A 479 -37.55 8.16 46.53
CA MET A 479 -37.49 8.86 45.24
C MET A 479 -38.90 9.32 44.82
N GLU A 480 -39.34 10.48 45.32
CA GLU A 480 -40.35 11.26 44.61
C GLU A 480 -39.75 11.70 43.27
N VAL A 481 -40.26 11.13 42.17
CA VAL A 481 -39.92 11.57 40.81
C VAL A 481 -40.71 12.84 40.54
N ASP A 482 -40.24 13.96 41.09
CA ASP A 482 -40.68 15.27 40.66
C ASP A 482 -40.12 15.55 39.26
N ASP A 483 -41.05 15.82 38.35
CA ASP A 483 -40.91 16.37 37.00
C ASP A 483 -39.52 16.30 36.36
N VAL A 484 -39.39 15.34 35.44
CA VAL A 484 -38.29 15.20 34.48
C VAL A 484 -38.20 16.48 33.61
N LYS A 485 -37.47 17.48 34.10
CA LYS A 485 -36.85 18.49 33.24
C LYS A 485 -35.47 17.99 32.84
N ASN A 486 -35.41 17.58 31.57
CA ASN A 486 -34.23 17.28 30.75
C ASN A 486 -32.91 17.84 31.30
N VAL A 487 -32.10 16.97 31.90
CA VAL A 487 -30.65 17.15 31.99
C VAL A 487 -30.00 16.08 31.14
N SER A 488 -29.50 16.48 29.98
CA SER A 488 -28.71 15.61 29.09
C SER A 488 -27.35 15.33 29.72
N VAL A 489 -27.22 14.21 30.42
CA VAL A 489 -25.93 13.73 30.93
C VAL A 489 -25.20 13.02 29.77
N ASP A 490 -24.07 13.57 29.34
CA ASP A 490 -23.21 12.98 28.31
C ASP A 490 -22.44 11.77 28.86
N LEU A 491 -23.07 10.60 28.76
CA LEU A 491 -22.57 9.30 29.23
C LEU A 491 -21.24 8.86 28.59
N ASN A 492 -20.83 9.45 27.46
CA ASN A 492 -19.56 9.10 26.80
C ASN A 492 -18.33 9.51 27.63
N ASN A 493 -18.43 10.59 28.42
CA ASN A 493 -17.36 11.00 29.34
C ASN A 493 -17.27 10.13 30.60
N LEU A 494 -18.36 9.46 30.98
CA LEU A 494 -18.39 8.55 32.12
C LEU A 494 -17.71 7.21 31.79
N LEU A 495 -17.92 6.71 30.57
CA LEU A 495 -17.32 5.47 30.04
C LEU A 495 -15.78 5.52 29.97
N ASN A 496 -15.21 6.69 29.67
CA ASN A 496 -13.74 6.88 29.62
C ASN A 496 -13.05 6.84 31.00
N ASN A 497 -13.81 6.76 32.09
CA ASN A 497 -13.30 6.78 33.47
C ASN A 497 -13.46 5.44 34.22
N ILE A 498 -13.98 4.40 33.58
CA ILE A 498 -14.11 3.07 34.18
C ILE A 498 -12.77 2.32 34.08
N PRO A 499 -12.23 1.75 35.17
CA PRO A 499 -11.03 0.90 35.11
C PRO A 499 -11.26 -0.31 34.18
N ASN A 500 -10.30 -0.59 33.29
CA ASN A 500 -10.39 -1.61 32.23
C ASN A 500 -10.87 -3.01 32.71
N GLU A 501 -10.62 -3.38 33.97
CA GLU A 501 -11.02 -4.68 34.53
C GLU A 501 -12.54 -4.83 34.73
N GLN A 502 -13.27 -3.73 34.97
CA GLN A 502 -14.74 -3.76 35.08
C GLN A 502 -15.45 -3.74 33.72
N PHE A 503 -14.80 -3.20 32.69
CA PHE A 503 -15.32 -3.17 31.32
C PHE A 503 -15.46 -4.58 30.73
N VAL A 504 -14.49 -5.45 31.01
CA VAL A 504 -14.48 -6.86 30.56
C VAL A 504 -15.61 -7.66 31.19
N ILE A 505 -15.90 -7.42 32.48
CA ILE A 505 -16.98 -8.11 33.20
C ILE A 505 -18.35 -7.70 32.64
N CYS A 506 -18.59 -6.40 32.44
CA CYS A 506 -19.81 -5.91 31.80
C CYS A 506 -19.98 -6.45 30.37
N PHE A 507 -18.89 -6.56 29.61
CA PHE A 507 -18.91 -7.07 28.23
C PHE A 507 -19.23 -8.57 28.14
N ILE A 508 -18.67 -9.39 29.04
CA ILE A 508 -18.97 -10.83 29.13
C ILE A 508 -20.44 -11.06 29.51
N LEU A 509 -20.99 -10.18 30.35
CA LEU A 509 -22.38 -10.25 30.78
C LEU A 509 -23.38 -9.87 29.70
N ILE A 510 -23.09 -8.81 28.93
CA ILE A 510 -23.88 -8.44 27.75
C ILE A 510 -23.87 -9.60 26.73
N LEU A 511 -22.75 -10.28 26.56
CA LEU A 511 -22.63 -11.46 25.70
C LEU A 511 -23.50 -12.64 26.17
N LYS A 512 -23.50 -12.94 27.47
CA LYS A 512 -24.35 -14.01 28.04
C LYS A 512 -25.84 -13.67 27.94
N MET A 513 -26.24 -12.41 28.18
CA MET A 513 -27.61 -11.96 27.96
C MET A 513 -28.03 -12.09 26.50
N MET A 514 -27.15 -11.73 25.56
CA MET A 514 -27.39 -11.87 24.13
C MET A 514 -27.60 -13.33 23.72
N ASP A 515 -26.81 -14.27 24.26
CA ASP A 515 -27.00 -15.71 24.01
C ASP A 515 -28.37 -16.21 24.49
N VAL A 516 -28.83 -15.79 25.67
CA VAL A 516 -30.16 -16.15 26.20
C VAL A 516 -31.27 -15.56 25.33
N ILE A 517 -31.12 -14.31 24.88
CA ILE A 517 -32.07 -13.67 23.96
C ILE A 517 -32.11 -14.39 22.61
N ILE A 518 -30.97 -14.82 22.07
CA ILE A 518 -30.87 -15.58 20.82
C ILE A 518 -31.55 -16.95 20.98
N GLN A 519 -31.35 -17.65 22.10
CA GLN A 519 -32.02 -18.92 22.39
C GLN A 519 -33.55 -18.77 22.51
N LEU A 520 -34.04 -17.64 23.05
CA LEU A 520 -35.46 -17.31 23.12
C LEU A 520 -36.06 -16.94 21.76
N LEU A 521 -35.28 -16.30 20.86
CA LEU A 521 -35.73 -15.95 19.49
C LEU A 521 -35.92 -17.18 18.58
N HIS A 522 -35.22 -18.29 18.87
CA HIS A 522 -35.36 -19.55 18.14
C HIS A 522 -36.67 -20.32 18.46
N LYS A 523 -37.39 -19.98 19.54
CA LYS A 523 -38.70 -20.56 19.87
C LYS A 523 -39.83 -19.65 19.36
N ASN A 524 -40.70 -20.16 18.48
CA ASN A 524 -41.76 -19.38 17.81
C ASN A 524 -42.68 -18.61 18.78
N ASP A 525 -43.00 -19.21 19.94
CA ASP A 525 -43.96 -18.65 20.91
C ASP A 525 -43.36 -17.58 21.85
N SER A 526 -42.03 -17.39 21.83
CA SER A 526 -41.32 -16.49 22.77
C SER A 526 -40.76 -15.22 22.10
N ARG A 527 -40.96 -15.05 20.78
CA ARG A 527 -40.41 -13.93 19.99
C ARG A 527 -40.93 -12.55 20.42
N ARG A 528 -42.18 -12.44 20.87
CA ARG A 528 -42.75 -11.16 21.37
C ARG A 528 -42.14 -10.72 22.70
N VAL A 529 -41.79 -11.66 23.58
CA VAL A 529 -41.16 -11.39 24.88
C VAL A 529 -39.69 -11.03 24.68
N ALA A 530 -38.99 -11.77 23.81
CA ALA A 530 -37.62 -11.45 23.40
C ALA A 530 -37.53 -10.06 22.73
N ALA A 531 -38.48 -9.72 21.85
CA ALA A 531 -38.54 -8.41 21.21
C ALA A 531 -38.81 -7.27 22.21
N LYS A 532 -39.69 -7.47 23.21
CA LYS A 532 -39.94 -6.47 24.27
C LYS A 532 -38.71 -6.25 25.15
N LEU A 533 -38.05 -7.32 25.60
CA LEU A 533 -36.80 -7.25 26.39
C LEU A 533 -35.68 -6.57 25.61
N PHE A 534 -35.52 -6.88 24.33
CA PHE A 534 -34.54 -6.25 23.45
C PHE A 534 -34.84 -4.76 23.24
N THR A 535 -36.10 -4.40 23.01
CA THR A 535 -36.53 -3.00 22.83
C THR A 535 -36.30 -2.18 24.11
N GLN A 536 -36.57 -2.74 25.29
CA GLN A 536 -36.30 -2.08 26.57
C GLN A 536 -34.81 -1.89 26.85
N ALA A 537 -33.98 -2.88 26.50
CA ALA A 537 -32.51 -2.78 26.62
C ALA A 537 -31.91 -1.72 25.67
N VAL A 538 -32.49 -1.55 24.48
CA VAL A 538 -32.10 -0.54 23.49
C VAL A 538 -32.52 0.87 23.93
N ILE A 539 -33.75 1.04 24.45
CA ILE A 539 -34.26 2.33 24.94
C ILE A 539 -33.44 2.85 26.13
N LEU A 540 -32.87 1.95 26.95
CA LEU A 540 -32.02 2.29 28.09
C LEU A 540 -30.54 2.55 27.71
N ASN A 541 -30.20 2.56 26.42
CA ASN A 541 -28.87 2.89 25.87
C ASN A 541 -27.72 2.01 26.41
N ARG A 542 -27.98 0.72 26.68
CA ARG A 542 -27.02 -0.21 27.30
C ARG A 542 -26.32 -1.18 26.33
N ILE A 543 -26.47 -1.01 25.02
CA ILE A 543 -25.84 -1.87 24.01
C ILE A 543 -25.10 -0.99 22.98
N PRO A 544 -23.80 -1.21 22.70
CA PRO A 544 -23.08 -0.47 21.67
C PRO A 544 -23.69 -0.70 20.27
N PHE A 545 -23.89 0.38 19.52
CA PHE A 545 -24.57 0.43 18.21
C PHE A 545 -23.94 -0.50 17.14
N GLU A 546 -22.66 -0.87 17.29
CA GLU A 546 -21.93 -1.69 16.32
C GLU A 546 -22.37 -3.16 16.29
N ARG A 547 -23.03 -3.67 17.35
CA ARG A 547 -23.62 -5.03 17.37
C ARG A 547 -25.09 -5.09 17.00
N TYR A 548 -25.70 -3.93 16.72
CA TYR A 548 -27.07 -3.79 16.22
C TYR A 548 -27.27 -4.51 14.87
N ILE A 549 -26.21 -4.55 14.04
CA ILE A 549 -26.21 -5.14 12.69
C ILE A 549 -26.23 -6.68 12.75
N PHE A 550 -25.56 -7.30 13.73
CA PHE A 550 -25.45 -8.76 13.81
C PHE A 550 -26.75 -9.44 14.26
N CYS A 551 -27.55 -8.77 15.11
CA CYS A 551 -28.87 -9.25 15.52
C CYS A 551 -29.93 -9.01 14.43
N TYR A 552 -29.76 -7.97 13.61
CA TYR A 552 -30.65 -7.67 12.47
C TYR A 552 -30.58 -8.75 11.38
N GLU A 553 -29.41 -9.35 11.16
CA GLU A 553 -29.24 -10.46 10.20
C GLU A 553 -29.77 -11.80 10.71
N LEU A 554 -29.75 -12.05 12.03
CA LEU A 554 -30.25 -13.29 12.64
C LEU A 554 -31.78 -13.37 12.76
N ILE A 555 -32.48 -12.23 12.80
CA ILE A 555 -33.93 -12.18 13.02
C ILE A 555 -34.74 -12.31 11.71
N GLY A 556 -34.11 -12.23 10.53
CA GLY A 556 -34.77 -12.60 9.27
C GLY A 556 -36.17 -11.99 9.09
N PHE A 557 -36.29 -10.67 9.23
CA PHE A 557 -37.52 -9.98 8.81
C PHE A 557 -37.53 -9.92 7.27
N ARG A 558 -38.45 -10.69 6.67
CA ARG A 558 -39.26 -10.17 5.57
C ARG A 558 -40.42 -9.38 6.17
#